data_AF-A0A6B3I7N0-F1
#
_entry.id   AF-A0A6B3I7N0-F1
#
_cell.length_a   1.000
_cell.length_b   1.000
_cell.length_c   1.000
_cell.angle_alpha   90.00
_cell.angle_beta   90.00
_cell.angle_gamma   90.00
#
_symmetry.space_group_name_H-M   'P 1'
#
loop_
_entity.id
_entity.type
_entity.pdbx_description
1 polymer ?
#
loop_
_entity_poly.entity_id
_entity_poly.type
_entity_poly.pdbx_seq_one_letter_code
_entity_poly.pdbx_strand_id
1 'polypeptide(L)' 'GGDGTLLRGAEFSRASGVPMLGVNLGRVGFLAEAERDDLDKVVSRVVTRDYEVEERMTIDVIVHSNGEVVHTD' A
#
# COMPACT_ATOMS: atom_id res chain seq x y z
N GLY A 1 2.93 -7.54 6.90
CA GLY A 1 4.12 -6.92 7.53
C GLY A 1 3.64 -5.84 8.47
N GLY A 2 4.39 -4.75 8.63
CA GLY A 2 3.89 -3.53 9.29
C GLY A 2 3.72 -2.38 8.28
N ASP A 3 3.52 -1.15 8.77
CA ASP A 3 3.28 0.04 7.92
C ASP A 3 4.42 0.28 6.92
N GLY A 4 5.69 0.11 7.31
CA GLY A 4 6.83 0.25 6.39
C GLY A 4 6.84 -0.78 5.26
N THR A 5 6.29 -1.98 5.48
CA THR A 5 6.11 -2.98 4.41
C THR A 5 5.04 -2.53 3.43
N LEU A 6 3.97 -1.91 3.92
CA LEU A 6 2.90 -1.39 3.08
C LEU A 6 3.37 -0.20 2.23
N LEU A 7 4.11 0.74 2.81
CA LEU A 7 4.66 1.87 2.05
C LEU A 7 5.60 1.39 0.94
N ARG A 8 6.46 0.42 1.22
CA ARG A 8 7.30 -0.19 0.18
C ARG A 8 6.49 -0.94 -0.88
N GLY A 9 5.38 -1.58 -0.48
CA GLY A 9 4.43 -2.20 -1.40
C GLY A 9 3.73 -1.18 -2.31
N ALA A 10 3.41 0.01 -1.77
CA ALA A 10 2.74 1.08 -2.49
C ALA A 10 3.57 1.58 -3.69
N GLU A 11 4.91 1.59 -3.58
CA GLU A 11 5.80 1.90 -4.70
C GLU A 11 5.60 0.94 -5.89
N PHE A 12 5.47 -0.36 -5.62
CA PHE A 12 5.24 -1.37 -6.66
C PHE A 12 3.81 -1.33 -7.23
N SER A 13 2.82 -1.11 -6.36
CA SER A 13 1.41 -0.98 -6.75
C SER A 13 1.19 0.25 -7.64
N ARG A 14 1.80 1.40 -7.30
CA ARG A 14 1.75 2.64 -8.11
C ARG A 14 2.18 2.40 -9.55
N ALA A 15 3.26 1.66 -9.76
CA ALA A 15 3.78 1.38 -11.10
C ALA A 15 2.91 0.39 -11.91
N SER A 16 2.17 -0.50 -11.24
CA SER A 16 1.41 -1.57 -11.89
C SER A 16 -0.09 -1.29 -12.01
N GLY A 17 -0.62 -0.33 -11.26
CA GLY A 17 -2.06 -0.04 -11.18
C GLY A 17 -2.89 -1.13 -10.51
N VAL A 18 -2.23 -2.11 -9.88
CA VAL A 18 -2.89 -3.23 -9.19
C VAL A 18 -3.21 -2.83 -7.75
N PRO A 19 -4.45 -3.04 -7.25
CA PRO A 19 -4.81 -2.76 -5.86
C PRO A 19 -3.89 -3.50 -4.88
N MET A 20 -3.56 -2.84 -3.77
CA MET A 20 -2.71 -3.40 -2.72
C MET A 20 -3.55 -3.76 -1.49
N LEU A 21 -3.30 -4.94 -0.92
CA LEU A 21 -3.90 -5.39 0.33
C LEU A 21 -2.79 -5.69 1.35
N GLY A 22 -2.90 -5.09 2.54
CA GLY A 22 -1.93 -5.25 3.62
C GLY A 22 -2.43 -6.10 4.77
N VAL A 23 -1.77 -7.22 5.05
CA VAL A 23 -2.04 -8.03 6.27
C VAL A 23 -1.02 -7.70 7.36
N ASN A 24 -1.49 -7.30 8.54
CA ASN A 24 -0.63 -7.13 9.71
C ASN A 24 -0.41 -8.48 10.39
N LEU A 25 0.85 -8.84 10.63
CA LEU A 25 1.20 -10.10 11.32
C LEU A 25 1.81 -9.84 12.70
N GLY A 26 1.76 -8.60 13.21
CA GLY A 26 2.43 -8.16 14.43
C GLY A 26 1.62 -7.18 15.27
N ARG A 27 2.28 -6.14 15.83
CA ARG A 27 1.67 -5.11 16.69
C ARG A 27 0.76 -4.19 15.86
N VAL A 28 -0.31 -3.67 16.47
CA VAL A 28 -1.27 -2.73 15.84
C VAL A 28 -0.50 -1.60 15.13
N GLY A 29 -0.70 -1.49 13.82
CA GLY A 29 -0.19 -0.42 12.96
C GLY A 29 -1.37 0.40 12.41
N PHE A 30 -1.09 1.50 11.73
CA PHE A 30 -2.15 2.39 11.23
C PHE A 30 -2.69 1.98 9.85
N LEU A 31 -1.88 1.30 9.03
CA LEU A 31 -2.18 1.08 7.61
C LEU A 31 -2.56 -0.36 7.27
N ALA A 32 -2.34 -1.31 8.18
CA ALA A 32 -2.56 -2.72 7.91
C ALA A 32 -3.97 -3.15 8.34
N GLU A 33 -4.74 -3.68 7.38
CA GLU A 33 -6.20 -3.78 7.43
C GLU A 33 -6.72 -5.05 8.12
N ALA A 34 -5.86 -6.05 8.39
CA ALA A 34 -6.27 -7.31 9.01
C ALA A 34 -5.29 -7.81 10.08
N GLU A 35 -5.83 -8.28 11.21
CA GLU A 35 -5.11 -9.02 12.25
C GLU A 35 -4.91 -10.49 11.85
N ARG A 36 -3.94 -11.16 12.49
CA ARG A 36 -3.48 -12.51 12.15
C ARG A 36 -4.59 -13.57 12.16
N ASP A 37 -5.59 -13.39 13.01
CA ASP A 37 -6.69 -14.34 13.25
C ASP A 37 -7.76 -14.33 12.15
N ASP A 38 -7.67 -13.40 11.19
CA ASP A 38 -8.61 -13.27 10.05
C ASP A 38 -7.99 -13.60 8.68
N LEU A 39 -6.76 -14.13 8.64
CA LEU A 39 -6.06 -14.38 7.38
C LEU A 39 -6.85 -15.30 6.43
N ASP A 40 -7.45 -16.37 6.95
CA ASP A 40 -8.26 -17.30 6.13
C ASP A 40 -9.46 -16.60 5.49
N LYS A 41 -10.10 -15.68 6.22
CA LYS A 41 -11.23 -14.89 5.70
C LYS A 41 -10.77 -13.89 4.64
N VAL A 42 -9.63 -13.24 4.86
CA VAL A 42 -9.03 -12.32 3.90
C VAL A 42 -8.70 -13.04 2.60
N VAL A 43 -8.06 -14.22 2.67
CA VAL A 43 -7.76 -15.03 1.49
C VAL A 43 -9.05 -15.44 0.77
N SER A 44 -10.07 -15.88 1.51
CA SER A 44 -11.37 -16.23 0.93
C SER A 44 -11.98 -15.05 0.16
N ARG A 45 -12.00 -13.85 0.77
CA ARG A 45 -12.49 -12.62 0.15
C ARG A 45 -11.73 -12.22 -1.11
N VAL A 46 -10.40 -12.36 -1.10
CA VAL A 46 -9.57 -12.10 -2.29
C VAL A 46 -9.94 -13.06 -3.43
N VAL A 47 -10.09 -14.35 -3.12
CA VAL A 47 -10.45 -15.38 -4.13
C VAL A 47 -11.85 -15.16 -4.70
N THR A 48 -12.82 -14.78 -3.85
CA THR A 48 -14.20 -14.50 -4.27
C THR A 48 -14.40 -13.11 -4.85
N ARG A 49 -13.36 -12.26 -4.84
CA ARG A 49 -13.42 -10.83 -5.17
C ARG A 49 -14.42 -10.04 -4.32
N ASP A 50 -14.60 -10.44 -3.08
CA ASP A 50 -15.44 -9.78 -2.09
C ASP A 50 -14.63 -8.75 -1.30
N TYR A 51 -14.29 -7.65 -1.96
CA TYR A 51 -13.56 -6.52 -1.39
C TYR A 51 -13.89 -5.23 -2.11
N GLU A 52 -13.68 -4.12 -1.44
CA GLU A 52 -13.75 -2.78 -2.03
C GLU A 52 -12.33 -2.26 -2.24
N VAL A 53 -12.14 -1.50 -3.30
CA VAL A 53 -10.88 -0.80 -3.58
C VAL A 53 -11.10 0.66 -3.28
N GLU A 54 -10.36 1.18 -2.31
CA GLU A 54 -10.34 2.60 -2.02
C GLU A 54 -9.12 3.27 -2.65
N GLU A 55 -9.34 4.37 -3.33
CA GLU A 55 -8.26 5.22 -3.82
C GLU A 55 -7.67 6.04 -2.67
N ARG A 56 -6.34 5.97 -2.53
CA ARG A 56 -5.61 6.72 -1.51
C ARG A 56 -4.81 7.82 -2.19
N MET A 57 -4.91 9.03 -1.66
CA MET A 57 -4.18 10.20 -2.15
C MET A 57 -2.66 9.97 -2.04
N THR A 58 -1.93 10.34 -3.09
CA THR A 58 -0.47 10.40 -3.10
C THR A 58 0.01 11.83 -3.36
N ILE A 59 1.30 12.05 -3.15
CA ILE A 59 1.96 13.33 -3.43
C ILE A 59 3.09 13.03 -4.41
N ASP A 60 3.13 13.80 -5.50
CA ASP A 60 4.27 13.80 -6.43
C ASP A 60 5.32 14.79 -5.93
N VAL A 61 6.59 14.41 -6.03
CA VAL A 61 7.71 15.23 -5.53
C VAL A 61 8.65 15.58 -6.67
N ILE A 62 8.98 16.87 -6.79
CA ILE A 62 9.95 17.38 -7.77
C ILE A 62 11.01 18.20 -7.02
N VAL A 63 12.29 17.85 -7.21
CA VAL A 63 13.42 18.55 -6.61
C VAL A 63 14.08 19.45 -7.65
N HIS A 64 14.22 20.74 -7.31
CA HIS A 64 14.90 21.73 -8.14
C HIS A 64 16.25 22.14 -7.54
N SER A 65 17.28 22.26 -8.37
CA SER A 65 18.57 22.83 -8.01
C SER A 65 18.98 23.86 -9.07
N ASN A 66 19.25 25.10 -8.65
CA ASN A 66 19.59 26.21 -9.56
C ASN A 66 18.61 26.44 -10.72
N GLY A 67 17.32 26.14 -10.50
CA GLY A 67 16.27 26.25 -11.51
C GLY A 67 16.12 25.02 -12.41
N GLU A 68 16.98 24.01 -12.29
CA GLU A 68 16.90 22.75 -13.02
C GLU A 68 16.24 21.67 -12.17
N VAL A 69 15.45 20.80 -12.80
CA VAL A 69 14.88 19.62 -12.12
C VAL A 69 15.99 18.57 -11.99
N VAL A 70 16.32 18.19 -10.76
CA VAL A 70 17.36 17.19 -10.47
C VAL A 70 16.78 15.85 -10.00
N HIS A 71 15.51 15.79 -9.59
CA HIS A 71 14.84 14.55 -9.21
C HIS A 71 13.31 14.67 -9.29
N THR A 72 12.64 13.55 -9.58
CA THR A 72 11.18 13.39 -9.58
C THR A 72 10.83 12.03 -8.99
N ASP A 73 9.81 11.96 -8.14
CA ASP A 73 9.23 10.73 -7.58
C ASP A 73 7.70 10.76 -7.58
#